data_AF-A0A847L227-F1
#
_entry.id   AF-A0A847L227-F1
#
_cell.length_a   1.000
_cell.length_b   1.000
_cell.length_c   1.000
_cell.angle_alpha   90.00
_cell.angle_beta   90.00
_cell.angle_gamma   90.00
#
_symmetry.space_group_name_H-M   'P 1'
#
loop_
_entity.id
_entity.type
_entity.pdbx_description
1 polymer ?
#
loop_
_entity_poly.entity_id
_entity_poly.type
_entity_poly.pdbx_seq_one_letter_code
_entity_poly.pdbx_strand_id
1 'polypeptide(L)' 'MGKNLYHERPSSQVPALELLQKIGYEYISPNEATAMRGNFYNPILTAVLKEQLTKINRYEYKGEYHSFSEGNLDKALSDI' A
#
# COMPACT_ATOMS: atom_id res chain seq x y z
N MET A 1 35.65 15.24 7.28
CA MET A 1 34.73 14.21 6.73
C MET A 1 33.37 14.39 7.38
N GLY A 2 32.32 14.50 6.56
CA GLY A 2 31.09 15.20 6.91
C GLY A 2 30.22 14.48 7.94
N LYS A 3 29.79 15.24 8.95
CA LYS A 3 28.84 14.89 10.03
C LYS A 3 27.52 14.25 9.53
N ASN A 4 27.23 14.35 8.23
CA ASN A 4 26.01 13.84 7.60
C ASN A 4 25.99 12.33 7.29
N LEU A 5 27.13 11.63 7.33
CA LEU A 5 27.17 10.19 7.01
C LEU A 5 26.47 9.30 8.06
N TYR A 6 26.31 9.81 9.28
CA TYR A 6 25.74 9.07 10.42
C TYR A 6 24.27 9.41 10.72
N HIS A 7 23.61 10.18 9.85
CA HIS A 7 22.18 10.46 9.99
C HIS A 7 21.37 9.38 9.26
N GLU A 8 20.40 8.77 9.97
CA GLU A 8 19.54 7.68 9.45
C GLU A 8 18.89 7.98 8.08
N ARG A 9 18.49 9.24 7.87
CA ARG A 9 17.85 9.66 6.61
C ARG A 9 18.77 9.45 5.39
N PRO A 10 19.92 10.13 5.29
CA PRO A 10 20.84 9.93 4.17
C PRO A 10 21.55 8.56 4.18
N SER A 11 21.78 7.94 5.35
CA SER A 11 22.53 6.68 5.42
C SER A 11 21.69 5.44 5.06
N SER A 12 20.39 5.46 5.40
CA SER A 12 19.56 4.24 5.39
C SER A 12 18.23 4.45 4.67
N GLN A 13 17.48 5.51 5.01
CA GLN A 13 16.09 5.68 4.55
C GLN A 13 16.00 6.07 3.07
N VAL A 14 16.80 7.05 2.62
CA VAL A 14 16.81 7.47 1.21
C VAL A 14 17.26 6.33 0.29
N PRO A 15 18.37 5.61 0.56
CA PRO A 15 18.76 4.45 -0.24
C PRO A 15 17.68 3.34 -0.27
N ALA A 16 16.99 3.10 0.84
CA ALA A 16 15.91 2.10 0.88
C ALA A 16 14.72 2.51 0.01
N LEU A 17 14.31 3.79 0.06
CA LEU A 17 13.25 4.32 -0.81
C LEU A 17 13.62 4.25 -2.29
N GLU A 18 14.87 4.56 -2.64
CA GLU A 18 15.35 4.44 -4.02
C GLU A 18 15.35 2.99 -4.51
N LEU A 19 15.77 2.04 -3.67
CA LEU A 19 15.75 0.62 -4.00
C LEU A 19 14.33 0.11 -4.22
N LEU A 20 13.40 0.44 -3.31
CA LEU A 20 11.99 0.03 -3.40
C LEU A 20 11.36 0.53 -4.70
N GLN A 21 11.58 1.80 -5.04
CA GLN A 21 11.10 2.36 -6.31
C GLN A 21 11.70 1.65 -7.53
N LYS A 22 12.99 1.30 -7.49
CA LYS A 22 13.66 0.56 -8.59
C LYS A 22 13.11 -0.85 -8.80
N ILE A 23 12.62 -1.50 -7.75
CA ILE A 23 12.03 -2.86 -7.85
C ILE A 23 10.50 -2.84 -8.03
N GLY A 24 9.92 -1.66 -8.29
CA GLY A 24 8.52 -1.52 -8.70
C GLY A 24 7.53 -1.15 -7.59
N TYR A 25 8.01 -0.76 -6.41
CA TYR A 25 7.12 -0.17 -5.41
C TYR A 25 6.79 1.28 -5.79
N GLU A 26 5.52 1.64 -5.65
CA GLU A 26 5.07 3.00 -5.79
C GLU A 26 5.36 3.80 -4.52
N TYR A 27 6.04 4.94 -4.66
CA TYR A 27 6.27 5.84 -3.54
C TYR A 27 5.05 6.74 -3.34
N ILE A 28 4.47 6.68 -2.14
CA ILE A 28 3.42 7.59 -1.67
C ILE A 28 4.06 8.56 -0.67
N SER A 29 3.99 9.85 -0.95
CA SER A 29 4.53 10.87 -0.05
C SER A 29 3.72 10.97 1.25
N PRO A 30 4.31 11.52 2.34
CA PRO A 30 3.58 11.72 3.59
C PRO A 30 2.28 12.55 3.44
N ASN A 31 2.27 13.53 2.53
CA ASN A 31 1.10 14.37 2.28
C ASN A 31 0.00 13.59 1.54
N GLU A 32 0.37 12.80 0.54
CA GLU A 32 -0.57 11.91 -0.17
C GLU A 32 -1.13 10.86 0.78
N ALA A 33 -0.28 10.19 1.56
CA ALA A 33 -0.70 9.19 2.54
C ALA A 33 -1.67 9.80 3.56
N THR A 34 -1.40 11.03 4.04
CA THR A 34 -2.30 11.74 4.96
C THR A 34 -3.65 12.05 4.31
N ALA A 35 -3.65 12.54 3.06
CA ALA A 35 -4.86 12.81 2.31
C ALA A 35 -5.69 11.53 2.05
N MET A 36 -5.02 10.42 1.72
CA MET A 36 -5.65 9.12 1.46
C MET A 36 -6.23 8.46 2.71
N ARG A 37 -5.66 8.73 3.89
CA ARG A 37 -6.08 8.12 5.15
C ARG A 37 -7.41 8.68 5.67
N GLY A 38 -7.71 9.94 5.34
CA GLY A 38 -8.93 10.64 5.79
C GLY A 38 -8.98 11.00 7.29
N ASN A 39 -8.50 10.12 8.18
CA ASN A 39 -8.35 10.36 9.61
C ASN A 39 -7.05 9.73 10.15
N PHE A 40 -6.62 10.07 11.37
CA PHE A 40 -5.39 9.52 11.96
C PHE A 40 -5.60 8.27 12.82
N TYR A 41 -6.85 7.82 13.00
CA TYR A 41 -7.20 6.67 13.85
C TYR A 41 -6.95 5.33 13.15
N ASN A 42 -7.08 5.28 11.81
CA ASN A 42 -6.81 4.07 11.03
C ASN A 42 -5.48 4.21 10.25
N PRO A 43 -4.49 3.32 10.45
CA PRO A 43 -3.25 3.39 9.69
C PRO A 43 -3.37 3.03 8.20
N ILE A 44 -4.48 2.43 7.78
CA ILE A 44 -4.67 1.81 6.47
C ILE A 44 -5.13 2.84 5.43
N LEU A 45 -4.54 2.75 4.24
CA LEU A 45 -5.02 3.47 3.06
C LEU A 45 -6.13 2.65 2.39
N THR A 46 -7.36 2.80 2.85
CA THR A 46 -8.49 1.92 2.47
C THR A 46 -8.73 1.87 0.96
N ALA A 47 -8.54 2.99 0.24
CA ALA A 47 -8.66 3.02 -1.21
C ALA A 47 -7.62 2.11 -1.90
N VAL A 48 -6.35 2.19 -1.46
CA VAL A 48 -5.27 1.33 -1.96
C VAL A 48 -5.57 -0.13 -1.62
N LEU A 49 -6.00 -0.40 -0.38
CA LEU A 49 -6.34 -1.75 0.04
C LEU A 49 -7.46 -2.35 -0.81
N LYS A 50 -8.56 -1.60 -1.05
CA LYS A 50 -9.67 -2.04 -1.91
C LYS A 50 -9.18 -2.36 -3.32
N GLU A 51 -8.38 -1.48 -3.91
CA GLU A 51 -7.81 -1.70 -5.25
C GLU A 51 -6.95 -2.96 -5.30
N GLN A 52 -6.08 -3.17 -4.32
CA GLN A 52 -5.21 -4.35 -4.27
C GLN A 52 -6.02 -5.63 -4.04
N LEU A 53 -7.01 -5.62 -3.14
CA LEU A 53 -7.89 -6.76 -2.90
C LEU A 53 -8.65 -7.15 -4.17
N THR A 54 -9.10 -6.19 -4.98
CA THR A 54 -9.73 -6.45 -6.29
C THR A 54 -8.76 -7.13 -7.26
N LYS A 55 -7.49 -6.71 -7.28
CA LYS A 55 -6.47 -7.24 -8.21
C LYS A 55 -6.02 -8.66 -7.85
N ILE A 56 -5.80 -8.92 -6.56
CA ILE A 56 -5.13 -10.16 -6.12
C ILE A 56 -6.11 -11.31 -5.86
N ASN A 57 -7.39 -11.00 -5.56
CA ASN A 57 -8.36 -12.01 -5.19
C ASN A 57 -9.25 -12.42 -6.37
N ARG A 58 -9.29 -13.73 -6.60
CA ARG A 58 -10.20 -14.41 -7.54
C ARG A 58 -10.58 -15.77 -6.97
N TYR A 59 -11.72 -16.28 -7.36
CA TYR A 59 -12.17 -17.62 -6.98
C TYR A 59 -12.56 -18.43 -8.21
N GLU A 60 -12.45 -19.75 -8.10
CA GLU A 60 -12.84 -20.67 -9.15
C GLU A 60 -14.27 -21.15 -8.91
N TYR A 61 -15.10 -21.14 -9.95
CA TYR A 61 -16.41 -21.74 -9.95
C TYR A 61 -16.68 -22.43 -11.29
N LYS A 62 -16.98 -23.73 -11.24
CA LYS A 62 -17.21 -24.55 -12.44
C LYS A 62 -16.09 -24.47 -13.48
N GLY A 63 -14.84 -24.38 -13.04
CA GLY A 63 -13.66 -24.31 -13.91
C GLY A 63 -13.37 -22.93 -14.49
N GLU A 64 -14.16 -21.91 -14.14
CA GLU A 64 -13.92 -20.52 -14.53
C GLU A 64 -13.47 -19.67 -13.33
N TYR A 65 -12.55 -18.74 -13.57
CA TYR A 65 -12.12 -17.78 -12.56
C TYR A 65 -13.00 -16.53 -12.59
N HIS A 66 -13.53 -16.15 -11.43
CA HIS A 66 -14.33 -14.95 -11.23
C HIS A 66 -13.67 -14.00 -10.23
N SER A 67 -13.86 -12.71 -10.45
CA SER A 67 -13.50 -11.67 -9.49
C SER A 67 -14.47 -11.64 -8.31
N PHE A 68 -14.00 -11.17 -7.17
CA PHE A 68 -14.88 -10.88 -6.04
C PHE A 68 -15.84 -9.73 -6.37
N SER A 69 -17.07 -9.82 -5.87
CA SER A 69 -18.05 -8.73 -5.98
C SER A 69 -17.64 -7.56 -5.07
N GLU A 70 -18.14 -6.36 -5.39
CA GLU A 70 -17.92 -5.17 -4.53
C GLU A 70 -18.39 -5.43 -3.10
N GLY A 71 -19.55 -6.07 -2.90
CA GLY A 71 -20.05 -6.38 -1.57
C GLY A 71 -19.15 -7.33 -0.77
N ASN A 72 -18.50 -8.30 -1.42
CA ASN A 72 -17.55 -9.17 -0.75
C ASN A 72 -16.27 -8.41 -0.37
N LEU A 73 -15.80 -7.51 -1.24
CA LEU A 73 -14.64 -6.66 -0.97
C LEU A 73 -14.92 -5.66 0.16
N ASP A 74 -16.08 -5.03 0.16
CA ASP A 74 -16.48 -4.07 1.19
C ASP A 74 -16.62 -4.74 2.56
N LYS A 75 -17.16 -5.97 2.60
CA LYS A 75 -17.20 -6.77 3.82
C LYS A 75 -15.79 -7.11 4.32
N ALA A 76 -14.89 -7.52 3.43
CA ALA A 76 -13.50 -7.80 3.80
C ALA A 76 -12.78 -6.55 4.34
N LEU A 77 -13.07 -5.36 3.80
CA LEU A 77 -12.53 -4.10 4.30
C LEU A 77 -13.08 -3.73 5.69
N SER A 78 -14.34 -4.05 5.99
CA SER A 78 -14.94 -3.73 7.29
C SER A 78 -14.47 -4.64 8.44
N ASP A 79 -13.96 -5.84 8.11
CA ASP A 79 -13.48 -6.81 9.10
C ASP A 79 -12.04 -6.52 9.58
N ILE A 80 -11.38 -5.49 9.02
CA ILE A 80 -10.00 -5.07 9.32
C ILE A 80 -10.00 -3.85 10.25
#